data_AF-A0A7V5UE35-F1
#
_entry.id   AF-A0A7V5UE35-F1
#
_cell.length_a   1.000
_cell.length_b   1.000
_cell.length_c   1.000
_cell.angle_alpha   90.00
_cell.angle_beta   90.00
_cell.angle_gamma   90.00
#
_symmetry.space_group_name_H-M   'P 1'
#
loop_
_entity.id
_entity.type
_entity.pdbx_description
1 polymer ?
#
loop_
_entity_poly.entity_id
_entity_poly.type
_entity_poly.pdbx_seq_one_letter_code
_entity_poly.pdbx_strand_id
1 'polypeptide(L)'
;RSGEDIESALARETQEELGIAVNNAQFLLRYVIRNAYESELVYLFKMTYNGPFRINREEVEVGRFWTFFEAKKMIGQKIFTPNLEQELLLLERMKVV
;
A
#
# COMPACT_ATOMS: atom_id res chain seq x y z
N ARG A 1 4.01 16.24 1.25
CA ARG A 1 4.56 17.63 1.40
C ARG A 1 4.19 18.17 2.79
N SER A 2 4.97 19.10 3.39
CA SER A 2 4.62 19.64 4.71
C SER A 2 3.25 20.34 4.66
N GLY A 3 2.31 19.90 5.49
CA GLY A 3 0.94 20.41 5.54
C GLY A 3 -0.04 19.83 4.51
N GLU A 4 0.35 18.81 3.73
CA GLU A 4 -0.55 18.08 2.83
C GLU A 4 -1.47 17.15 3.64
N ASP A 5 -2.77 17.11 3.30
CA ASP A 5 -3.71 16.18 3.91
C ASP A 5 -3.56 14.76 3.32
N ILE A 6 -4.11 13.77 4.02
CA ILE A 6 -3.94 12.36 3.68
C ILE A 6 -4.57 12.00 2.33
N GLU A 7 -5.72 12.58 1.98
CA GLU A 7 -6.41 12.25 0.73
C GLU A 7 -5.68 12.85 -0.47
N SER A 8 -5.19 14.09 -0.33
CA SER A 8 -4.33 14.73 -1.33
C SER A 8 -3.02 13.98 -1.53
N ALA A 9 -2.38 13.54 -0.44
CA ALA A 9 -1.17 12.71 -0.52
C ALA A 9 -1.44 11.37 -1.22
N LEU A 10 -2.50 10.65 -0.83
CA LEU A 10 -2.91 9.41 -1.48
C LEU A 10 -3.13 9.61 -2.99
N ALA A 11 -3.88 10.65 -3.37
CA ALA A 11 -4.16 10.96 -4.77
C ALA A 11 -2.89 11.28 -5.57
N ARG A 12 -1.98 12.07 -4.99
CA ARG A 12 -0.73 12.48 -5.63
C ARG A 12 0.23 11.29 -5.79
N GLU A 13 0.57 10.58 -4.71
CA GLU A 13 1.56 9.49 -4.76
C GLU A 13 1.10 8.37 -5.72
N THR A 14 -0.17 7.96 -5.63
CA THR A 14 -0.70 6.89 -6.50
C THR A 14 -0.71 7.31 -7.98
N GLN A 15 -0.88 8.60 -8.26
CA GLN A 15 -0.71 9.12 -9.62
C GLN A 15 0.76 9.13 -10.03
N GLU A 16 1.63 9.75 -9.23
CA GLU A 16 3.05 9.96 -9.56
C GLU A 16 3.80 8.62 -9.76
N GLU A 17 3.49 7.60 -8.97
CA GLU A 17 4.16 6.30 -9.05
C GLU A 17 3.51 5.33 -10.05
N LEU A 18 2.17 5.24 -10.06
CA LEU A 18 1.44 4.16 -10.74
C LEU A 18 0.52 4.66 -11.88
N GLY A 19 0.32 5.98 -12.00
CA GLY A 19 -0.59 6.57 -12.97
C GLY A 19 -2.06 6.41 -12.63
N ILE A 20 -2.39 6.13 -11.37
CA ILE A 20 -3.76 5.81 -10.94
C ILE A 20 -4.44 7.07 -10.40
N ALA A 21 -5.55 7.46 -11.04
CA ALA A 21 -6.44 8.47 -10.50
C ALA A 21 -7.33 7.86 -9.41
N VAL A 22 -7.02 8.20 -8.15
CA VAL A 22 -7.73 7.70 -6.98
C VAL A 22 -9.21 8.06 -7.04
N ASN A 23 -10.06 7.04 -6.96
CA ASN A 23 -11.49 7.18 -6.80
C ASN A 23 -12.00 6.08 -5.86
N ASN A 24 -13.00 6.40 -5.04
CA ASN A 24 -13.64 5.44 -4.13
C ASN A 24 -12.64 4.65 -3.26
N ALA A 25 -11.52 5.26 -2.85
CA ALA A 25 -10.59 4.63 -1.94
C ALA A 25 -11.25 4.46 -0.57
N GLN A 26 -11.34 3.22 -0.11
CA GLN A 26 -11.90 2.89 1.18
C GLN A 26 -10.80 2.97 2.23
N PHE A 27 -10.94 3.89 3.18
CA PHE A 27 -10.12 3.86 4.40
C PHE A 27 -10.43 2.59 5.20
N LEU A 28 -9.39 1.83 5.56
CA LEU A 28 -9.51 0.60 6.33
C LEU A 28 -9.14 0.80 7.80
N LEU A 29 -7.93 1.29 8.06
CA LEU A 29 -7.45 1.52 9.42
C LEU A 29 -6.27 2.50 9.47
N ARG A 30 -5.98 2.96 10.68
CA ARG A 30 -4.81 3.77 11.00
C ARG A 30 -4.05 3.13 12.15
N TYR A 31 -2.74 3.02 12.03
CA TYR A 31 -1.88 2.44 13.06
C TYR A 31 -0.50 3.07 13.03
N VAL A 32 0.28 2.86 14.08
CA VAL A 32 1.70 3.23 14.11
C VAL A 32 2.50 1.98 13.81
N ILE A 33 3.26 1.98 12.72
CA ILE A 33 4.33 1.00 12.54
C ILE A 33 5.54 1.46 13.35
N ARG A 34 6.19 0.51 14.01
CA ARG A 34 7.45 0.74 14.72
C ARG A 34 8.34 -0.47 14.53
N ASN A 35 9.53 -0.25 14.01
CA ASN A 35 10.59 -1.25 13.97
C ASN A 35 11.92 -0.63 14.42
N ALA A 36 13.03 -1.30 14.12
CA ALA A 36 14.36 -0.90 14.58
C ALA A 36 14.87 0.42 13.94
N TYR A 37 14.25 0.89 12.85
CA TYR A 37 14.74 2.02 12.07
C TYR A 37 13.66 3.03 11.67
N GLU A 38 12.37 2.69 11.76
CA GLU A 38 11.26 3.61 11.46
C GLU A 38 10.16 3.57 12.54
N SER A 39 9.48 4.71 12.71
CA SER A 39 8.26 4.82 13.49
C SER A 39 7.32 5.80 12.80
N GLU A 40 6.30 5.28 12.12
CA GLU A 40 5.46 6.08 11.22
C GLU A 40 3.98 5.87 11.52
N LEU A 41 3.18 6.94 11.34
CA LEU A 41 1.72 6.89 11.41
C LEU A 41 1.18 6.55 10.03
N VAL A 42 0.66 5.34 9.86
CA VAL A 42 0.21 4.80 8.58
C VAL A 42 -1.32 4.86 8.49
N TYR A 43 -1.82 5.24 7.31
CA TYR A 43 -3.22 5.19 6.93
C TYR A 43 -3.37 4.19 5.79
N LEU A 44 -4.10 3.09 6.02
CA LEU A 44 -4.30 2.04 5.03
C LEU A 44 -5.59 2.27 4.26
N PHE A 45 -5.49 2.32 2.93
CA PHE A 45 -6.61 2.43 2.01
C PHE A 45 -6.69 1.22 1.07
N LYS A 46 -7.90 0.90 0.62
CA LYS A 46 -8.17 -0.14 -0.39
C LYS A 46 -8.95 0.46 -1.55
N MET A 47 -8.54 0.14 -2.77
CA MET A 47 -9.33 0.45 -3.97
C MET A 47 -9.23 -0.71 -4.99
N THR A 48 -10.14 -0.72 -5.95
CA THR A 48 -10.04 -1.59 -7.13
C THR A 48 -9.79 -0.74 -8.36
N TYR A 49 -8.77 -1.08 -9.13
CA TYR A 49 -8.42 -0.36 -10.34
C TYR A 49 -8.05 -1.35 -11.44
N ASN A 50 -8.68 -1.22 -12.60
CA ASN A 50 -8.54 -2.15 -13.73
C ASN A 50 -7.54 -1.65 -14.79
N GLY A 51 -6.80 -0.58 -14.50
CA GLY A 51 -5.94 0.07 -15.46
C GLY A 51 -6.64 1.20 -16.25
N PRO A 52 -5.91 1.84 -17.17
CA PRO A 52 -4.51 1.56 -17.50
C PRO A 52 -3.52 2.02 -16.43
N PHE A 53 -2.44 1.27 -16.21
CA PHE A 53 -1.36 1.70 -15.33
C PHE A 53 -0.29 2.46 -16.13
N ARG A 54 0.32 3.48 -15.51
CA ARG A 54 1.49 4.20 -16.04
C ARG A 54 2.57 4.24 -14.97
N ILE A 55 3.42 3.22 -14.99
CA ILE A 55 4.44 3.03 -13.96
C ILE A 55 5.59 4.00 -14.17
N ASN A 56 5.87 4.84 -13.16
CA ASN A 56 7.07 5.65 -13.12
C ASN A 56 8.27 4.78 -12.75
N ARG A 57 9.20 4.61 -13.69
CA ARG A 57 10.37 3.73 -13.54
C ARG A 57 11.48 4.31 -12.66
N GLU A 58 11.41 5.60 -12.33
CA GLU A 58 12.33 6.23 -11.38
C GLU A 58 11.99 5.83 -9.94
N GLU A 59 10.71 5.61 -9.64
CA GLU A 59 10.21 5.22 -8.32
C GLU A 59 9.96 3.70 -8.19
N VAL A 60 9.54 3.05 -9.29
CA VAL A 60 9.13 1.64 -9.29
C VAL A 60 9.93 0.83 -10.31
N GLU A 61 10.87 0.03 -9.81
CA GLU A 61 11.68 -0.86 -10.64
C GLU A 61 10.85 -2.01 -11.24
N VAL A 62 10.05 -2.68 -10.39
CA VAL A 62 9.28 -3.87 -10.74
C VAL A 62 7.91 -3.88 -10.08
N GLY A 63 6.94 -4.57 -10.71
CA GLY A 63 5.59 -4.75 -10.17
C GLY A 63 5.02 -6.11 -10.57
N ARG A 64 4.22 -6.70 -9.68
CA ARG A 64 3.51 -7.98 -9.90
C ARG A 64 2.16 -7.94 -9.20
N PHE A 65 1.14 -8.50 -9.85
CA PHE A 65 -0.12 -8.83 -9.19
C PHE A 65 0.00 -10.14 -8.41
N TRP A 66 -0.49 -10.12 -7.18
CA TRP A 66 -0.51 -11.26 -6.28
C TRP A 66 -1.94 -11.60 -5.91
N THR A 67 -2.27 -12.89 -5.90
CA THR A 67 -3.41 -13.32 -5.09
C THR A 67 -3.09 -13.14 -3.62
N PHE A 68 -4.11 -12.92 -2.78
CA PHE A 68 -3.90 -12.79 -1.34
C PHE A 68 -3.20 -14.02 -0.74
N PHE A 69 -3.56 -15.22 -1.23
CA PHE A 69 -2.92 -16.47 -0.82
C PHE A 69 -1.43 -16.54 -1.19
N GLU A 70 -1.04 -16.12 -2.38
CA GLU A 70 0.38 -16.08 -2.77
C GLU A 70 1.16 -15.05 -1.93
N ALA A 71 0.60 -13.85 -1.74
CA ALA A 71 1.23 -12.81 -0.94
C ALA A 71 1.48 -13.28 0.50
N LYS A 72 0.48 -13.93 1.12
CA LYS A 72 0.62 -14.50 2.47
C LYS A 72 1.76 -15.52 2.59
N LYS A 73 1.99 -16.34 1.56
CA LYS A 73 3.09 -17.31 1.58
C LYS A 73 4.47 -16.65 1.58
N MET A 74 4.57 -15.42 1.09
CA MET A 74 5.83 -14.68 1.00
C MET A 74 6.20 -13.93 2.30
N ILE A 75 5.28 -13.86 3.27
CA ILE A 75 5.56 -13.25 4.58
C ILE A 75 6.76 -13.95 5.25
N GLY A 76 7.72 -13.16 5.74
CA GLY A 76 8.95 -13.63 6.36
C GLY A 76 10.05 -14.04 5.38
N GLN A 77 9.78 -14.01 4.06
CA GLN A 77 10.78 -14.32 3.04
C GLN A 77 11.61 -13.10 2.63
N LYS A 78 11.38 -11.93 3.25
CA LYS A 78 12.05 -10.65 2.94
C LYS A 78 11.84 -10.18 1.50
N ILE A 79 10.70 -10.57 0.92
CA ILE A 79 10.23 -10.09 -0.39
C ILE A 79 9.48 -8.76 -0.23
N PHE A 80 8.78 -8.59 0.89
CA PHE A 80 7.99 -7.39 1.19
C PHE A 80 8.65 -6.55 2.29
N THR A 81 8.28 -5.28 2.36
CA THR A 81 8.64 -4.44 3.50
C THR A 81 7.97 -4.97 4.78
N PRO A 82 8.57 -4.75 5.97
CA PRO A 82 7.92 -5.13 7.22
C PRO A 82 6.52 -4.53 7.39
N ASN A 83 6.28 -3.34 6.83
CA ASN A 83 4.95 -2.73 6.83
C ASN A 83 3.92 -3.57 6.06
N LEU A 84 4.23 -3.95 4.81
CA LEU A 84 3.30 -4.72 4.00
C LEU A 84 3.06 -6.13 4.58
N GLU A 85 4.07 -6.77 5.17
CA GLU A 85 3.89 -8.06 5.86
C GLU A 85 2.90 -7.94 7.04
N GLN A 86 3.00 -6.87 7.83
CA GLN A 86 2.06 -6.59 8.93
C GLN A 86 0.65 -6.31 8.38
N GLU A 87 0.52 -5.51 7.33
CA GLU A 87 -0.77 -5.18 6.70
C GLU A 87 -1.48 -6.43 6.20
N LEU A 88 -0.78 -7.37 5.55
CA LEU A 88 -1.36 -8.64 5.09
C LEU A 88 -1.98 -9.44 6.25
N LEU A 89 -1.33 -9.48 7.41
CA LEU A 89 -1.86 -10.15 8.61
C LEU A 89 -3.06 -9.41 9.20
N LEU A 90 -3.08 -8.07 9.16
CA LEU A 90 -4.21 -7.27 9.62
C LEU A 90 -5.43 -7.46 8.71
N LEU A 91 -5.23 -7.43 7.39
CA LEU A 91 -6.28 -7.63 6.40
C LEU A 91 -6.96 -8.99 6.55
N GLU A 92 -6.18 -10.05 6.81
CA GLU A 92 -6.72 -11.38 7.10
C GLU A 92 -7.60 -11.37 8.36
N ARG A 93 -7.12 -10.75 9.45
CA ARG A 93 -7.87 -10.68 10.71
C ARG A 93 -9.18 -9.90 10.56
N MET A 94 -9.17 -8.85 9.75
CA MET A 94 -10.35 -8.03 9.47
C MET A 94 -11.33 -8.67 8.47
N LYS A 95 -10.96 -9.76 7.80
CA LYS A 95 -11.76 -10.42 6.75
C LYS A 95 -12.13 -9.48 5.60
N VAL A 96 -11.21 -8.59 5.22
CA VAL A 96 -11.39 -7.60 4.13
C VAL A 96 -11.04 -8.18 2.75
N VAL A 97 -10.45 -9.37 2.73
CA VAL A 97 -9.90 -10.09 1.59
C VAL A 97 -10.13 -11.59 1.73
#